data_AF-F4RUJ7-F1
#
_entry.id   AF-F4RUJ7-F1
#
_cell.length_a   1.000
_cell.length_b   1.000
_cell.length_c   1.000
_cell.angle_alpha   90.00
_cell.angle_beta   90.00
_cell.angle_gamma   90.00
#
_symmetry.space_group_name_H-M   'P 1'
#
loop_
_entity.id
_entity.type
_entity.pdbx_description
1 polymer ?
#
loop_
_entity_poly.entity_id
_entity_poly.type
_entity_poly.pdbx_seq_one_letter_code
_entity_poly.pdbx_strand_id
1 'polypeptide(L)'
;MRYSTKQHRLTALDFRAKHKNERGRHKAVVNSLKHLRQTQKKMDDANKVLKDLNTTHGHTEMYFQQQWERKKAIQGQTISQTSKDYLEHVGDLVELEEKLVIAQDQLEDLHRRSRRQRRRHRRRNHRSRLPNTLVLLERAIEEVSDRLGDAQLIELTGTSDARAQPLIKIRVAKGNLLGAKASVIEHQRQASHARATAAQLRRKHATYWRLANDYNIEFQPDTPLDTPSLQEVEAMPLKPWAIDDATQEGIEAYITICRCQEELRRIAKEARQMVCWAVEYQDKINELRRDTINDLSSFATDVIPNWTSKDVMMSLTSTVARQADRIWLRWNQKILFLLDATANDNVCKTFSDAELKAKWRSMVQFTLQEWERMVRIQNILAGEEELDQRAHQEDDGKFDDDNLDIEEFNT
;
A
#
# COMPACT_ATOMS: atom_id res chain seq x y z
N MET A 1 14.54 -11.72 26.68
CA MET A 1 14.05 -10.74 25.68
C MET A 1 12.54 -10.72 25.71
N ARG A 2 11.90 -9.58 26.05
CA ARG A 2 10.44 -9.47 25.97
C ARG A 2 10.08 -9.16 24.52
N TYR A 3 9.40 -10.09 23.84
CA TYR A 3 8.99 -9.90 22.45
C TYR A 3 8.00 -8.74 22.34
N SER A 4 8.29 -7.78 21.46
CA SER A 4 7.37 -6.69 21.12
C SER A 4 6.13 -7.24 20.43
N THR A 5 5.00 -7.28 21.13
CA THR A 5 3.73 -7.73 20.54
C THR A 5 3.26 -6.76 19.44
N LYS A 6 2.32 -7.18 18.59
CA LYS A 6 1.70 -6.30 17.58
C LYS A 6 1.14 -5.01 18.21
N GLN A 7 0.57 -5.11 19.41
CA GLN A 7 0.05 -3.96 20.15
C GLN A 7 1.14 -2.95 20.50
N HIS A 8 2.32 -3.41 20.94
CA HIS A 8 3.45 -2.52 21.25
C HIS A 8 3.95 -1.77 20.00
N ARG A 9 3.93 -2.42 18.83
CA ARG A 9 4.30 -1.76 17.56
C ARG A 9 3.30 -0.70 17.15
N LEU A 10 2.00 -0.99 17.27
CA LEU A 10 0.94 -0.03 16.94
C LEU A 10 0.95 1.17 17.89
N THR A 11 1.12 0.95 19.20
CA THR A 11 1.23 2.05 20.16
C THR A 11 2.48 2.88 19.92
N ALA A 12 3.62 2.27 19.59
CA ALA A 12 4.83 3.00 19.24
C ALA A 12 4.66 3.86 17.98
N LEU A 13 3.98 3.36 16.95
CA LEU A 13 3.66 4.13 15.75
C LEU A 13 2.72 5.30 16.06
N ASP A 14 1.69 5.08 16.88
CA ASP A 14 0.77 6.13 17.33
C ASP A 14 1.50 7.22 18.12
N PHE A 15 2.35 6.85 19.08
CA PHE A 15 3.19 7.82 19.81
C PHE A 15 4.12 8.60 18.87
N ARG A 16 4.76 7.92 17.92
CA ARG A 16 5.63 8.57 16.93
C ARG A 16 4.85 9.55 16.05
N ALA A 17 3.65 9.19 15.61
CA ALA A 17 2.78 10.05 14.82
C ALA A 17 2.31 11.26 15.63
N LYS A 18 1.85 11.05 16.88
CA LYS A 18 1.45 12.13 17.80
C LYS A 18 2.59 13.10 18.07
N HIS A 19 3.77 12.60 18.40
CA HIS A 19 4.95 13.43 18.62
C HIS A 19 5.36 14.22 17.36
N LYS A 20 5.35 13.58 16.19
CA LYS A 20 5.63 14.27 14.91
C LYS A 20 4.60 15.36 14.63
N ASN A 21 3.32 15.10 14.87
CA ASN A 21 2.24 16.07 14.69
C ASN A 21 2.37 17.25 15.66
N GLU A 22 2.71 16.99 16.93
CA GLU A 22 2.95 18.03 17.93
C GLU A 22 4.16 18.89 17.57
N ARG A 23 5.31 18.27 17.25
CA ARG A 23 6.50 18.99 16.75
C ARG A 23 6.18 19.76 15.46
N GLY A 24 5.35 19.20 14.59
CA GLY A 24 4.85 19.83 13.37
C GLY A 24 4.06 21.10 13.66
N ARG A 25 3.09 21.05 14.59
CA ARG A 25 2.34 22.24 15.03
C ARG A 25 3.26 23.28 15.64
N HIS A 26 4.18 22.88 16.52
CA HIS A 26 5.11 23.83 17.15
C HIS A 26 5.99 24.56 16.13
N LYS A 27 6.45 23.86 15.10
CA LYS A 27 7.33 24.42 14.05
C LYS A 27 6.57 24.95 12.83
N ALA A 28 5.24 24.86 12.77
CA ALA A 28 4.45 25.17 11.58
C ALA A 28 4.74 26.58 11.03
N VAL A 29 4.56 27.61 11.86
CA VAL A 29 4.79 29.01 11.46
C VAL A 29 6.24 29.29 11.09
N VAL A 30 7.20 28.69 11.82
CA VAL A 30 8.64 28.83 11.52
C VAL A 30 8.97 28.21 10.16
N ASN A 31 8.43 27.03 9.89
CA ASN A 31 8.63 26.33 8.62
C ASN A 31 7.96 27.07 7.47
N SER A 32 6.73 27.59 7.65
CA SER A 32 6.05 28.41 6.66
C SER A 32 6.83 29.69 6.35
N LEU A 33 7.43 30.34 7.35
CA LEU A 33 8.30 31.50 7.13
C LEU A 33 9.59 31.16 6.41
N LYS A 34 10.23 30.04 6.77
CA LYS A 34 11.41 29.54 6.05
C LYS A 34 11.06 29.26 4.60
N HIS A 35 9.92 28.61 4.36
CA HIS A 35 9.43 28.28 3.04
C HIS A 35 9.10 29.55 2.24
N LEU A 36 8.44 30.54 2.84
CA LEU A 36 8.18 31.85 2.25
C LEU A 36 9.47 32.50 1.74
N ARG A 37 10.49 32.59 2.60
CA ARG A 37 11.78 33.19 2.24
C ARG A 37 12.48 32.44 1.12
N GLN A 38 12.42 31.11 1.13
CA GLN A 38 12.99 30.28 0.07
C GLN A 38 12.27 30.49 -1.26
N THR A 39 10.93 30.55 -1.25
CA THR A 39 10.11 30.77 -2.44
C THR A 39 10.32 32.19 -3.00
N GLN A 40 10.39 33.21 -2.14
CA GLN A 40 10.73 34.58 -2.54
C GLN A 40 12.12 34.65 -3.18
N LYS A 41 13.13 34.03 -2.56
CA LYS A 41 14.49 33.97 -3.13
C LYS A 41 14.49 33.32 -4.51
N LYS A 42 13.83 32.16 -4.66
CA LYS A 42 13.72 31.48 -5.97
C LYS A 42 13.03 32.34 -7.02
N MET A 43 11.99 33.07 -6.63
CA MET A 43 11.29 34.01 -7.50
C MET A 43 12.20 35.17 -7.91
N ASP A 44 12.95 35.74 -6.98
CA ASP A 44 13.91 36.83 -7.26
C ASP A 44 15.03 36.38 -8.19
N ASP A 45 15.58 35.18 -7.97
CA ASP A 45 16.63 34.63 -8.81
C ASP A 45 16.12 34.34 -10.23
N ALA A 46 14.92 33.77 -10.37
CA ALA A 46 14.29 33.58 -11.69
C ALA A 46 13.94 34.90 -12.38
N ASN A 47 13.53 35.93 -11.62
CA ASN A 47 13.28 37.28 -12.14
C ASN A 47 14.58 37.95 -12.64
N LYS A 48 15.72 37.70 -12.00
CA LYS A 48 17.03 38.18 -12.48
C LYS A 48 17.36 37.55 -13.83
N VAL A 49 17.21 36.23 -13.94
CA VAL A 49 17.43 35.50 -15.20
C VAL A 49 16.57 36.09 -16.33
N LEU A 50 15.27 36.32 -16.10
CA LEU A 50 14.42 36.94 -17.12
C LEU A 50 14.83 38.38 -17.48
N LYS A 51 15.29 39.17 -16.51
CA LYS A 51 15.79 40.53 -16.78
C LYS A 51 17.07 40.49 -17.61
N ASP A 52 17.99 39.59 -17.28
CA ASP A 52 19.26 39.41 -17.98
C ASP A 52 19.02 38.95 -19.42
N LEU A 53 18.10 38.01 -19.63
CA LEU A 53 17.67 37.55 -20.96
C LEU A 53 16.97 38.66 -21.76
N ASN A 54 16.17 39.51 -21.11
CA ASN A 54 15.56 40.67 -21.77
C ASN A 54 16.63 41.69 -22.19
N THR A 55 17.65 41.95 -21.37
CA THR A 55 18.74 42.86 -21.72
C THR A 55 19.66 42.33 -22.81
N THR A 56 19.89 41.02 -22.84
CA THR A 56 20.85 40.38 -23.75
C THR A 56 20.23 40.03 -25.10
N HIS A 57 18.98 39.55 -25.10
CA HIS A 57 18.32 39.02 -26.30
C HIS A 57 17.03 39.79 -26.68
N GLY A 58 16.57 40.72 -25.86
CA GLY A 58 15.31 41.45 -26.09
C GLY A 58 14.05 40.59 -25.94
N HIS A 59 14.16 39.43 -25.28
CA HIS A 59 13.02 38.54 -25.08
C HIS A 59 12.12 39.02 -23.92
N THR A 60 10.86 39.28 -24.24
CA THR A 60 9.85 39.71 -23.27
C THR A 60 9.22 38.52 -22.52
N GLU A 61 8.72 38.73 -21.30
CA GLU A 61 7.93 37.73 -20.56
C GLU A 61 6.77 37.13 -21.37
N MET A 62 6.06 37.98 -22.13
CA MET A 62 5.00 37.57 -23.07
C MET A 62 5.46 36.54 -24.10
N TYR A 63 6.70 36.64 -24.57
CA TYR A 63 7.26 35.70 -25.53
C TYR A 63 7.42 34.32 -24.88
N PHE A 64 7.98 34.25 -23.68
CA PHE A 64 8.13 32.98 -22.95
C PHE A 64 6.78 32.36 -22.57
N GLN A 65 5.79 33.18 -22.21
CA GLN A 65 4.43 32.71 -21.99
C GLN A 65 3.85 32.03 -23.24
N GLN A 66 3.95 32.68 -24.40
CA GLN A 66 3.42 32.13 -25.65
C GLN A 66 4.14 30.84 -26.06
N GLN A 67 5.47 30.78 -25.90
CA GLN A 67 6.23 29.56 -26.16
C GLN A 67 5.81 28.42 -25.20
N TRP A 68 5.57 28.74 -23.94
CA TRP A 68 5.09 27.77 -22.96
C TRP A 68 3.67 27.25 -23.25
N GLU A 69 2.75 28.13 -23.65
CA GLU A 69 1.39 27.75 -24.05
C GLU A 69 1.40 26.87 -25.30
N ARG A 70 2.24 27.21 -26.29
CA ARG A 70 2.45 26.39 -27.48
C ARG A 70 2.99 25.01 -27.11
N LYS A 71 3.98 24.92 -26.22
CA LYS A 71 4.49 23.64 -25.71
C LYS A 71 3.38 22.82 -25.05
N LYS A 72 2.60 23.42 -24.15
CA LYS A 72 1.48 22.73 -23.48
C LYS A 72 0.44 22.22 -24.46
N ALA A 73 0.07 22.99 -25.49
CA ALA A 73 -0.89 22.56 -26.50
C ALA A 73 -0.42 21.33 -27.28
N ILE A 74 0.85 21.33 -27.71
CA ILE A 74 1.44 20.20 -28.45
C ILE A 74 1.57 18.96 -27.55
N GLN A 75 1.99 19.12 -26.30
CA GLN A 75 2.05 18.02 -25.33
C GLN A 75 0.66 17.45 -25.05
N GLY A 76 -0.35 18.32 -24.88
CA GLY A 76 -1.74 17.90 -24.69
C GLY A 76 -2.28 17.10 -25.88
N GLN A 77 -2.01 17.53 -27.11
CA GLN A 77 -2.40 16.79 -28.32
C GLN A 77 -1.69 15.43 -28.41
N THR A 78 -0.40 15.37 -28.08
CA THR A 78 0.37 14.12 -28.10
C THR A 78 -0.16 13.13 -27.07
N ILE A 79 -0.40 13.57 -25.82
CA ILE A 79 -0.96 12.72 -24.75
C ILE A 79 -2.37 12.25 -25.12
N SER A 80 -3.20 13.13 -25.69
CA SER A 80 -4.55 12.77 -26.13
C SER A 80 -4.54 11.74 -27.26
N GLN A 81 -3.60 11.89 -28.20
CA GLN A 81 -3.43 10.93 -29.29
C GLN A 81 -2.96 9.58 -28.75
N THR A 82 -1.92 9.57 -27.92
CA THR A 82 -1.41 8.36 -27.27
C THR A 82 -2.49 7.67 -26.43
N SER A 83 -3.31 8.42 -25.67
CA SER A 83 -4.42 7.86 -24.90
C SER A 83 -5.50 7.23 -25.80
N LYS A 84 -5.74 7.80 -26.97
CA LYS A 84 -6.67 7.24 -27.96
C LYS A 84 -6.11 5.95 -28.54
N ASP A 85 -4.83 5.93 -28.89
CA ASP A 85 -4.14 4.77 -29.45
C ASP A 85 -4.11 3.61 -28.41
N TYR A 86 -3.92 3.91 -27.12
CA TYR A 86 -4.03 2.92 -26.05
C TYR A 86 -5.45 2.34 -25.90
N LEU A 87 -6.49 3.17 -26.02
CA LEU A 87 -7.88 2.70 -25.93
C LEU A 87 -8.25 1.82 -27.12
N GLU A 88 -7.74 2.13 -28.32
CA GLU A 88 -7.91 1.31 -29.52
C GLU A 88 -7.24 -0.05 -29.33
N HIS A 89 -6.01 -0.09 -28.83
CA HIS A 89 -5.31 -1.34 -28.54
C HIS A 89 -6.01 -2.20 -27.48
N VAL A 90 -6.58 -1.58 -26.43
CA VAL A 90 -7.40 -2.32 -25.44
C VAL A 90 -8.67 -2.88 -26.08
N GLY A 91 -9.29 -2.15 -27.02
CA GLY A 91 -10.42 -2.64 -27.80
C GLY A 91 -10.06 -3.91 -28.59
N ASP A 92 -8.93 -3.90 -29.29
CA ASP A 92 -8.44 -5.06 -30.04
C ASP A 92 -8.17 -6.28 -29.13
N LEU A 93 -7.58 -6.05 -27.95
CA LEU A 93 -7.33 -7.12 -26.97
C LEU A 93 -8.61 -7.75 -26.44
N VAL A 94 -9.65 -6.95 -26.20
CA VAL A 94 -10.97 -7.45 -25.78
C VAL A 94 -11.61 -8.28 -26.89
N GLU A 95 -11.50 -7.84 -28.15
CA GLU A 95 -12.02 -8.60 -29.28
C GLU A 95 -11.29 -9.95 -29.43
N LEU A 96 -9.97 -9.98 -29.21
CA LEU A 96 -9.19 -11.22 -29.20
C LEU A 96 -9.56 -12.13 -28.03
N GLU A 97 -9.83 -11.58 -26.84
CA GLU A 97 -10.31 -12.34 -25.69
C GLU A 97 -11.67 -13.00 -26.00
N GLU A 98 -12.61 -12.25 -26.58
CA GLU A 98 -13.91 -12.78 -26.99
C GLU A 98 -13.76 -13.94 -28.00
N LYS A 99 -12.89 -13.77 -29.00
CA LYS A 99 -12.56 -14.83 -29.97
C LYS A 99 -11.96 -16.07 -29.29
N LEU A 100 -11.10 -15.88 -28.28
CA LEU A 100 -10.50 -16.99 -27.52
C LEU A 100 -11.57 -17.74 -26.73
N VAL A 101 -12.45 -17.03 -26.03
CA VAL A 101 -13.56 -17.64 -25.27
C VAL A 101 -14.44 -18.48 -26.21
N ILE A 102 -14.80 -17.95 -27.38
CA ILE A 102 -15.57 -18.68 -28.40
C ILE A 102 -14.82 -19.96 -28.85
N ALA A 103 -13.52 -19.87 -29.12
CA ALA A 103 -12.71 -21.02 -29.52
C ALA A 103 -12.61 -22.08 -28.42
N GLN A 104 -12.53 -21.66 -27.15
CA GLN A 104 -12.49 -22.56 -26.00
C GLN A 104 -13.82 -23.31 -25.83
N ASP A 105 -14.96 -22.65 -26.00
CA ASP A 105 -16.28 -23.28 -25.97
C ASP A 105 -16.43 -24.32 -27.09
N GLN A 106 -15.97 -24.00 -28.30
CA GLN A 106 -15.95 -24.95 -29.42
C GLN A 106 -15.11 -26.19 -29.10
N LEU A 107 -13.95 -26.01 -28.46
CA LEU A 107 -13.08 -27.12 -28.04
C LEU A 107 -13.73 -27.99 -26.96
N GLU A 108 -14.41 -27.38 -25.97
CA GLU A 108 -15.17 -28.11 -24.98
C GLU A 108 -16.26 -28.98 -25.61
N ASP A 109 -16.99 -28.43 -26.59
CA ASP A 109 -18.01 -29.15 -27.32
C ASP A 109 -17.45 -30.34 -28.10
N LEU A 110 -16.30 -30.17 -28.76
CA LEU A 110 -15.59 -31.28 -29.42
C LEU A 110 -15.16 -32.36 -28.42
N HIS A 111 -14.63 -31.96 -27.26
CA HIS A 111 -14.28 -32.89 -26.18
C HIS A 111 -15.50 -33.65 -25.64
N ARG A 112 -16.64 -32.96 -25.45
CA ARG A 112 -17.91 -33.57 -25.03
C ARG A 112 -18.39 -34.59 -26.06
N ARG A 113 -18.34 -34.26 -27.36
CA ARG A 113 -18.70 -35.17 -28.47
C ARG A 113 -17.80 -36.42 -28.48
N SER A 114 -16.49 -36.25 -28.40
CA SER A 114 -15.50 -37.35 -28.40
C SER A 114 -15.66 -38.29 -27.19
N ARG A 115 -15.90 -37.74 -25.98
CA ARG A 115 -16.16 -38.54 -24.77
C ARG A 115 -17.43 -39.39 -24.89
N ARG A 116 -18.52 -38.85 -25.47
CA ARG A 116 -19.77 -39.58 -25.71
C ARG A 116 -19.55 -40.77 -26.66
N GLN A 117 -18.76 -40.58 -27.72
CA GLN A 117 -18.47 -41.62 -28.70
C GLN A 117 -17.64 -42.77 -28.11
N ARG A 118 -16.61 -42.47 -27.30
CA ARG A 118 -15.78 -43.49 -26.61
C ARG A 118 -16.58 -44.33 -25.61
N ARG A 119 -17.53 -43.73 -24.89
CA ARG A 119 -18.41 -44.46 -23.95
C ARG A 119 -19.32 -45.47 -24.66
N ARG A 120 -19.86 -45.12 -25.84
CA ARG A 120 -20.67 -46.04 -26.66
C ARG A 120 -19.86 -47.25 -27.14
N HIS A 121 -18.60 -47.05 -27.52
CA HIS A 121 -17.71 -48.13 -27.98
C HIS A 121 -17.36 -49.14 -26.86
N ARG A 122 -17.03 -48.67 -25.65
CA ARG A 122 -16.70 -49.56 -24.52
C ARG A 122 -17.86 -50.44 -24.06
N ARG A 123 -19.09 -49.91 -24.04
CA ARG A 123 -20.28 -50.70 -23.67
C ARG A 123 -20.56 -51.83 -24.67
N ARG A 124 -20.27 -51.62 -25.97
CA ARG A 124 -20.45 -52.63 -27.00
C ARG A 124 -19.46 -53.79 -26.86
N ASN A 125 -18.20 -53.51 -26.53
CA ASN A 125 -17.16 -54.54 -26.41
C ASN A 125 -17.23 -55.38 -25.12
N HIS A 126 -17.80 -54.86 -24.03
CA HIS A 126 -17.89 -55.61 -22.77
C HIS A 126 -18.96 -56.71 -22.79
N ARG A 127 -20.04 -56.53 -23.56
CA ARG A 127 -21.11 -57.55 -23.72
C ARG A 127 -20.71 -58.75 -24.58
N SER A 128 -19.60 -58.67 -25.32
CA SER A 128 -19.18 -59.72 -26.26
C SER A 128 -18.08 -60.66 -25.72
N ARG A 129 -17.71 -60.58 -24.43
CA ARG A 129 -16.51 -61.26 -23.89
C ARG A 129 -16.70 -62.07 -22.59
N LEU A 130 -17.89 -62.60 -22.28
CA LEU A 130 -18.04 -63.56 -21.18
C LEU A 130 -18.31 -64.98 -21.72
N PRO A 131 -17.37 -65.93 -21.58
CA PRO A 131 -17.55 -67.33 -21.99
C PRO A 131 -18.23 -68.21 -20.92
N ASN A 132 -19.10 -69.14 -21.37
CA ASN A 132 -19.92 -70.09 -20.59
C ASN A 132 -19.19 -71.01 -19.59
N THR A 133 -17.86 -70.94 -19.45
CA THR A 133 -17.09 -71.77 -18.51
C THR A 133 -17.08 -71.21 -17.08
N LEU A 134 -17.38 -69.93 -16.89
CA LEU A 134 -17.40 -69.30 -15.56
C LEU A 134 -18.61 -69.75 -14.72
N VAL A 135 -19.76 -69.96 -15.36
CA VAL A 135 -21.01 -70.43 -14.73
C VAL A 135 -20.91 -71.89 -14.26
N LEU A 136 -20.08 -72.70 -14.94
CA LEU A 136 -19.84 -74.10 -14.55
C LEU A 136 -18.91 -74.21 -13.33
N LEU A 137 -17.99 -73.26 -13.15
CA LEU A 137 -17.07 -73.25 -12.01
C LEU A 137 -17.73 -72.79 -10.70
N GLU A 138 -18.68 -71.85 -10.76
CA GLU A 138 -19.40 -71.39 -9.57
C GLU A 138 -20.26 -72.51 -8.94
N ARG A 139 -20.92 -73.31 -9.77
CA ARG A 139 -21.77 -74.42 -9.30
C ARG A 139 -20.98 -75.54 -8.61
N ALA A 140 -19.75 -75.80 -9.06
CA ALA A 140 -18.87 -76.80 -8.45
C ALA A 140 -18.31 -76.36 -7.09
N ILE A 141 -18.20 -75.05 -6.86
CA ILE A 141 -17.68 -74.48 -5.60
C ILE A 141 -18.75 -74.53 -4.50
N GLU A 142 -20.01 -74.27 -4.83
CA GLU A 142 -21.12 -74.38 -3.87
C GLU A 142 -21.32 -75.82 -3.36
N GLU A 143 -21.20 -76.82 -4.24
CA GLU A 143 -21.38 -78.23 -3.86
C GLU A 143 -20.28 -78.77 -2.91
N VAL A 144 -19.07 -78.21 -2.95
CA VAL A 144 -17.96 -78.57 -2.05
C VAL A 144 -18.08 -77.86 -0.70
N SER A 145 -18.65 -76.65 -0.67
CA SER A 145 -18.79 -75.87 0.55
C SER A 145 -19.86 -76.45 1.50
N ASP A 146 -20.92 -77.04 0.96
CA ASP A 146 -21.98 -77.67 1.76
C ASP A 146 -21.53 -78.99 2.41
N ARG A 147 -20.49 -79.65 1.88
CA ARG A 147 -19.96 -80.92 2.43
C ARG A 147 -18.95 -80.74 3.58
N LEU A 148 -18.42 -79.54 3.78
CA LEU A 148 -17.37 -79.22 4.76
C LEU A 148 -17.90 -78.51 6.02
N GLY A 149 -19.23 -78.43 6.18
CA GLY A 149 -19.89 -77.58 7.15
C GLY A 149 -20.29 -78.18 8.50
N ASP A 150 -20.08 -79.48 8.78
CA ASP A 150 -20.71 -80.11 9.97
C ASP A 150 -19.77 -80.42 11.16
N ALA A 151 -20.17 -79.81 12.29
CA ALA A 151 -20.07 -80.24 13.69
C ALA A 151 -18.71 -80.50 14.39
N GLN A 152 -17.58 -80.77 13.71
CA GLN A 152 -16.33 -81.13 14.40
C GLN A 152 -15.44 -79.95 14.84
N LEU A 153 -15.73 -78.72 14.37
CA LEU A 153 -14.96 -77.54 14.79
C LEU A 153 -15.39 -76.97 16.16
N ILE A 154 -16.51 -77.43 16.71
CA ILE A 154 -17.09 -76.92 17.95
C ILE A 154 -16.39 -77.46 19.23
N GLU A 155 -15.62 -78.56 19.17
CA GLU A 155 -14.91 -79.12 20.35
C GLU A 155 -13.41 -78.78 20.43
N LEU A 156 -12.82 -78.18 19.39
CA LEU A 156 -11.35 -78.02 19.26
C LEU A 156 -10.74 -76.82 20.01
N THR A 157 -11.50 -76.10 20.85
CA THR A 157 -10.99 -75.07 21.77
C THR A 157 -10.80 -75.55 23.21
N GLY A 158 -10.76 -76.87 23.46
CA GLY A 158 -10.41 -77.35 24.80
C GLY A 158 -9.85 -78.77 24.83
N THR A 159 -8.56 -78.94 24.51
CA THR A 159 -7.75 -80.05 25.06
C THR A 159 -6.25 -79.88 24.78
N SER A 160 -5.50 -80.34 25.78
CA SER A 160 -4.09 -80.12 26.08
C SER A 160 -3.18 -81.05 25.26
N ASP A 161 -2.96 -80.75 23.98
CA ASP A 161 -2.05 -81.54 23.15
C ASP A 161 -0.84 -80.71 22.67
N ALA A 162 0.37 -81.27 22.77
CA ALA A 162 1.65 -80.57 22.56
C ALA A 162 1.86 -80.04 21.13
N ARG A 163 0.93 -80.31 20.20
CA ARG A 163 0.86 -79.76 18.84
C ARG A 163 0.01 -78.48 18.71
N ALA A 164 -0.70 -78.05 19.75
CA ALA A 164 -1.46 -76.79 19.75
C ALA A 164 -0.53 -75.56 19.72
N GLN A 165 0.63 -75.65 20.37
CA GLN A 165 1.62 -74.57 20.40
C GLN A 165 2.18 -74.21 19.02
N PRO A 166 2.60 -75.17 18.15
CA PRO A 166 3.03 -74.85 16.79
C PRO A 166 1.89 -74.33 15.91
N LEU A 167 0.64 -74.77 16.08
CA LEU A 167 -0.52 -74.24 15.35
C LEU A 167 -0.82 -72.77 15.72
N ILE A 168 -0.71 -72.41 17.00
CA ILE A 168 -0.81 -71.02 17.45
C ILE A 168 0.33 -70.18 16.86
N LYS A 169 1.57 -70.70 16.86
CA LYS A 169 2.72 -70.03 16.23
C LYS A 169 2.51 -69.83 14.73
N ILE A 170 1.96 -70.81 14.01
CA ILE A 170 1.60 -70.68 12.58
C ILE A 170 0.49 -69.64 12.39
N ARG A 171 -0.49 -69.57 13.29
CA ARG A 171 -1.59 -68.59 13.21
C ARG A 171 -1.08 -67.16 13.45
N VAL A 172 -0.18 -66.98 14.41
CA VAL A 172 0.52 -65.71 14.67
C VAL A 172 1.43 -65.35 13.48
N ALA A 173 2.19 -66.30 12.95
CA ALA A 173 3.02 -66.09 11.76
C ALA A 173 2.17 -65.73 10.53
N LYS A 174 1.02 -66.36 10.34
CA LYS A 174 0.05 -66.01 9.29
C LYS A 174 -0.50 -64.60 9.49
N GLY A 175 -0.80 -64.21 10.73
CA GLY A 175 -1.21 -62.83 11.07
C GLY A 175 -0.13 -61.80 10.71
N ASN A 176 1.12 -62.08 11.09
CA ASN A 176 2.26 -61.21 10.77
C ASN A 176 2.54 -61.14 9.26
N LEU A 177 2.41 -62.26 8.55
CA LEU A 177 2.57 -62.31 7.09
C LEU A 177 1.47 -61.51 6.37
N LEU A 178 0.23 -61.55 6.88
CA LEU A 178 -0.86 -60.73 6.35
C LEU A 178 -0.62 -59.23 6.62
N GLY A 179 -0.10 -58.87 7.80
CA GLY A 179 0.33 -57.51 8.11
C GLY A 179 1.46 -57.00 7.21
N ALA A 180 2.46 -57.85 6.95
CA ALA A 180 3.54 -57.55 6.00
C ALA A 180 3.01 -57.42 4.56
N LYS A 181 2.10 -58.31 4.13
CA LYS A 181 1.44 -58.22 2.82
C LYS A 181 0.63 -56.94 2.67
N ALA A 182 -0.10 -56.53 3.70
CA ALA A 182 -0.83 -55.26 3.71
C ALA A 182 0.13 -54.06 3.57
N SER A 183 1.26 -54.09 4.28
CA SER A 183 2.30 -53.05 4.19
C SER A 183 2.94 -52.98 2.79
N VAL A 184 3.22 -54.13 2.17
CA VAL A 184 3.75 -54.19 0.79
C VAL A 184 2.72 -53.69 -0.22
N ILE A 185 1.44 -54.05 -0.07
CA ILE A 185 0.35 -53.56 -0.93
C ILE A 185 0.21 -52.04 -0.80
N GLU A 186 0.32 -51.49 0.41
CA GLU A 186 0.25 -50.06 0.65
C GLU A 186 1.46 -49.32 0.07
N HIS A 187 2.68 -49.83 0.26
CA HIS A 187 3.87 -49.28 -0.40
C HIS A 187 3.79 -49.37 -1.93
N GLN A 188 3.22 -50.44 -2.49
CA GLN A 188 3.02 -50.60 -3.92
C GLN A 188 1.95 -49.64 -4.46
N ARG A 189 0.90 -49.35 -3.68
CA ARG A 189 -0.11 -48.33 -3.98
C ARG A 189 0.47 -46.93 -3.96
N GLN A 190 1.30 -46.59 -2.97
CA GLN A 190 1.99 -45.31 -2.88
C GLN A 190 3.00 -45.12 -4.02
N ALA A 191 3.78 -46.17 -4.35
CA ALA A 191 4.71 -46.16 -5.47
C ALA A 191 4.01 -46.04 -6.85
N SER A 192 2.83 -46.63 -7.01
CA SER A 192 2.05 -46.50 -8.25
C SER A 192 1.36 -45.13 -8.38
N HIS A 193 0.93 -44.51 -7.27
CA HIS A 193 0.51 -43.09 -7.26
C HIS A 193 1.68 -42.14 -7.59
N ALA A 194 2.89 -42.39 -7.06
CA ALA A 194 4.09 -41.60 -7.39
C ALA A 194 4.52 -41.76 -8.86
N ARG A 195 4.42 -42.97 -9.43
CA ARG A 195 4.69 -43.19 -10.87
C ARG A 195 3.61 -42.59 -11.77
N ALA A 196 2.34 -42.63 -11.37
CA ALA A 196 1.25 -42.01 -12.14
C ALA A 196 1.36 -40.48 -12.18
N THR A 197 1.73 -39.85 -11.06
CA THR A 197 1.98 -38.40 -10.98
C THR A 197 3.22 -38.00 -11.77
N ALA A 198 4.33 -38.74 -11.66
CA ALA A 198 5.54 -38.50 -12.45
C ALA A 198 5.30 -38.69 -13.97
N ALA A 199 4.53 -39.71 -14.37
CA ALA A 199 4.15 -39.90 -15.77
C ALA A 199 3.20 -38.80 -16.28
N GLN A 200 2.31 -38.29 -15.43
CA GLN A 200 1.43 -37.17 -15.76
C GLN A 200 2.21 -35.86 -15.88
N LEU A 201 3.19 -35.61 -15.00
CA LEU A 201 4.11 -34.48 -15.07
C LEU A 201 4.96 -34.53 -16.35
N ARG A 202 5.52 -35.70 -16.71
CA ARG A 202 6.27 -35.86 -17.97
C ARG A 202 5.41 -35.60 -19.20
N ARG A 203 4.15 -36.06 -19.20
CA ARG A 203 3.20 -35.76 -20.30
C ARG A 203 2.88 -34.27 -20.35
N LYS A 204 2.59 -33.64 -19.21
CA LYS A 204 2.33 -32.19 -19.14
C LYS A 204 3.54 -31.38 -19.59
N HIS A 205 4.75 -31.76 -19.18
CA HIS A 205 5.99 -31.14 -19.61
C HIS A 205 6.21 -31.30 -21.11
N ALA A 206 6.00 -32.51 -21.67
CA ALA A 206 6.12 -32.73 -23.11
C ALA A 206 5.07 -31.96 -23.92
N THR A 207 3.87 -31.74 -23.37
CA THR A 207 2.83 -30.91 -23.98
C THR A 207 3.19 -29.42 -23.88
N TYR A 208 3.62 -28.95 -22.70
CA TYR A 208 4.08 -27.57 -22.50
C TYR A 208 5.26 -27.25 -23.40
N TRP A 209 6.26 -28.13 -23.48
CA TRP A 209 7.45 -27.92 -24.30
C TRP A 209 7.09 -27.87 -25.79
N ARG A 210 6.13 -28.69 -26.25
CA ARG A 210 5.61 -28.60 -27.63
C ARG A 210 4.90 -27.28 -27.87
N LEU A 211 3.98 -26.88 -26.99
CA LEU A 211 3.27 -25.60 -27.10
C LEU A 211 4.20 -24.38 -27.03
N ALA A 212 5.22 -24.42 -26.17
CA ALA A 212 6.21 -23.36 -26.06
C ALA A 212 7.11 -23.31 -27.29
N ASN A 213 7.48 -24.46 -27.84
CA ASN A 213 8.25 -24.52 -29.08
C ASN A 213 7.42 -24.08 -30.30
N ASP A 214 6.15 -24.49 -30.37
CA ASP A 214 5.22 -24.05 -31.41
C ASP A 214 4.97 -22.54 -31.28
N TYR A 215 4.79 -22.02 -30.05
CA TYR A 215 4.71 -20.59 -29.77
C TYR A 215 5.99 -19.85 -30.18
N ASN A 216 7.18 -20.36 -29.87
CA ASN A 216 8.44 -19.72 -30.25
C ASN A 216 8.75 -19.82 -31.76
N ILE A 217 8.14 -20.77 -32.48
CA ILE A 217 8.25 -20.89 -33.94
C ILE A 217 7.22 -19.97 -34.63
N GLU A 218 6.02 -19.85 -34.08
CA GLU A 218 4.90 -19.09 -34.63
C GLU A 218 4.96 -17.61 -34.25
N PHE A 219 5.38 -17.30 -33.02
CA PHE A 219 5.87 -15.99 -32.59
C PHE A 219 7.38 -15.96 -32.73
N GLN A 220 7.87 -15.37 -33.83
CA GLN A 220 9.14 -14.68 -33.73
C GLN A 220 8.95 -13.61 -32.63
N PRO A 221 9.86 -13.48 -31.64
CA PRO A 221 9.81 -12.29 -30.80
C PRO A 221 9.81 -11.13 -31.78
N ASP A 222 8.79 -10.27 -31.71
CA ASP A 222 8.83 -8.98 -32.42
C ASP A 222 10.24 -8.46 -32.22
N THR A 223 10.94 -8.16 -33.33
CA THR A 223 12.27 -7.54 -33.28
C THR A 223 12.14 -6.50 -32.19
N PRO A 224 12.82 -6.64 -31.03
CA PRO A 224 12.57 -5.78 -29.89
C PRO A 224 12.67 -4.38 -30.47
N LEU A 225 11.56 -3.63 -30.42
CA LEU A 225 11.55 -2.25 -30.90
C LEU A 225 12.81 -1.64 -30.34
N ASP A 226 13.73 -1.19 -31.22
CA ASP A 226 15.04 -0.71 -30.81
C ASP A 226 14.79 0.22 -29.63
N THR A 227 15.14 -0.27 -28.44
CA THR A 227 14.97 0.55 -27.24
C THR A 227 16.15 1.50 -27.37
N PRO A 228 15.89 2.79 -27.65
CA PRO A 228 16.99 3.71 -27.84
C PRO A 228 17.88 3.61 -26.62
N SER A 229 19.15 3.33 -26.86
CA SER A 229 20.17 3.39 -25.83
C SER A 229 20.10 4.75 -25.12
N LEU A 230 20.61 4.87 -23.89
CA LEU A 230 20.64 6.17 -23.20
C LEU A 230 21.26 7.27 -24.09
N GLN A 231 22.27 6.91 -24.90
CA GLN A 231 22.89 7.77 -25.90
C GLN A 231 21.97 8.10 -27.09
N GLU A 232 21.12 7.18 -27.55
CA GLU A 232 20.11 7.46 -28.59
C GLU A 232 18.89 8.20 -28.05
N VAL A 233 18.56 8.09 -26.76
CA VAL A 233 17.56 8.94 -26.10
C VAL A 233 18.10 10.37 -25.92
N GLU A 234 19.39 10.51 -25.61
CA GLU A 234 20.10 11.79 -25.59
C GLU A 234 20.30 12.39 -27.00
N ALA A 235 20.49 11.54 -28.03
CA ALA A 235 20.67 11.96 -29.42
C ALA A 235 19.35 12.06 -30.22
N MET A 236 18.25 11.47 -29.73
CA MET A 236 16.92 11.76 -30.25
C MET A 236 16.74 13.26 -30.11
N PRO A 237 16.33 13.97 -31.17
CA PRO A 237 15.98 15.37 -31.04
C PRO A 237 14.74 15.39 -30.14
N LEU A 238 14.96 15.58 -28.83
CA LEU A 238 14.03 16.28 -27.97
C LEU A 238 13.65 17.50 -28.79
N LYS A 239 12.48 17.43 -29.45
CA LYS A 239 12.04 18.43 -30.42
C LYS A 239 12.42 19.79 -29.85
N PRO A 240 13.34 20.53 -30.48
CA PRO A 240 13.89 21.75 -29.90
C PRO A 240 12.81 22.80 -30.08
N TRP A 241 11.81 22.81 -29.19
CA TRP A 241 10.78 23.85 -29.14
C TRP A 241 11.37 25.16 -28.59
N ALA A 242 12.67 25.14 -28.27
CA ALA A 242 13.56 26.28 -28.21
C ALA A 242 14.90 25.81 -28.82
N ILE A 243 15.16 26.24 -30.06
CA ILE A 243 16.42 25.96 -30.79
C ILE A 243 17.61 26.66 -30.10
N ASP A 244 17.32 27.62 -29.24
CA ASP A 244 18.26 28.47 -28.54
C ASP A 244 18.18 28.21 -27.01
N ASP A 245 19.34 28.02 -26.39
CA ASP A 245 19.47 27.74 -24.96
C ASP A 245 18.89 28.88 -24.11
N ALA A 246 19.03 30.13 -24.58
CA ALA A 246 18.47 31.30 -23.89
C ALA A 246 16.93 31.26 -23.85
N THR A 247 16.30 30.68 -24.89
CA THR A 247 14.85 30.48 -24.92
C THR A 247 14.40 29.36 -23.99
N GLN A 248 15.19 28.29 -23.84
CA GLN A 248 14.91 27.22 -22.86
C GLN A 248 15.00 27.75 -21.43
N GLU A 249 16.10 28.43 -21.12
CA GLU A 249 16.35 29.03 -19.80
C GLU A 249 15.25 30.05 -19.45
N GLY A 250 14.85 30.89 -20.40
CA GLY A 250 13.77 31.86 -20.19
C GLY A 250 12.40 31.21 -19.93
N ILE A 251 12.09 30.10 -20.60
CA ILE A 251 10.83 29.36 -20.34
C ILE A 251 10.87 28.70 -18.96
N GLU A 252 12.00 28.13 -18.54
CA GLU A 252 12.16 27.53 -17.22
C GLU A 252 12.08 28.57 -16.10
N ALA A 253 12.72 29.72 -16.27
CA ALA A 253 12.64 30.85 -15.35
C ALA A 253 11.19 31.38 -15.24
N TYR A 254 10.51 31.56 -16.38
CA TYR A 254 9.09 31.96 -16.40
C TYR A 254 8.19 30.96 -15.65
N ILE A 255 8.33 29.66 -15.92
CA ILE A 255 7.56 28.62 -15.22
C ILE A 255 7.86 28.65 -13.72
N THR A 256 9.12 28.85 -13.34
CA THR A 256 9.55 28.94 -11.95
C THR A 256 8.89 30.13 -11.25
N ILE A 257 8.78 31.28 -11.91
CA ILE A 257 8.06 32.45 -11.40
C ILE A 257 6.58 32.13 -11.21
N CYS A 258 5.91 31.57 -12.21
CA CYS A 258 4.49 31.19 -12.09
C CYS A 258 4.25 30.22 -10.93
N ARG A 259 5.12 29.21 -10.77
CA ARG A 259 5.06 28.25 -9.65
C ARG A 259 5.29 28.95 -8.32
N CYS A 260 6.31 29.80 -8.22
CA CYS A 260 6.59 30.53 -6.98
C CYS A 260 5.42 31.43 -6.59
N GLN A 261 4.80 32.15 -7.54
CA GLN A 261 3.60 32.95 -7.27
C GLN A 261 2.45 32.10 -6.74
N GLU A 262 2.22 30.92 -7.31
CA GLU A 262 1.20 30.00 -6.81
C GLU A 262 1.53 29.46 -5.42
N GLU A 263 2.79 29.11 -5.16
CA GLU A 263 3.24 28.68 -3.84
C GLU A 263 3.13 29.81 -2.80
N LEU A 264 3.41 31.08 -3.16
CA LEU A 264 3.18 32.23 -2.28
C LEU A 264 1.69 32.37 -1.93
N ARG A 265 0.78 32.21 -2.90
CA ARG A 265 -0.67 32.21 -2.65
C ARG A 265 -1.10 31.06 -1.74
N ARG A 266 -0.49 29.88 -1.89
CA ARG A 266 -0.74 28.72 -1.00
C ARG A 266 -0.28 28.99 0.42
N ILE A 267 0.94 29.47 0.61
CA ILE A 267 1.48 29.87 1.92
C ILE A 267 0.58 30.94 2.56
N ALA A 268 0.15 31.93 1.77
CA ALA A 268 -0.76 32.99 2.19
C ALA A 268 -2.11 32.42 2.68
N LYS A 269 -2.67 31.44 1.98
CA LYS A 269 -3.90 30.75 2.37
C LYS A 269 -3.71 29.91 3.63
N GLU A 270 -2.64 29.14 3.70
CA GLU A 270 -2.29 28.30 4.84
C GLU A 270 -2.07 29.15 6.10
N ALA A 271 -1.41 30.31 5.99
CA ALA A 271 -1.22 31.24 7.10
C ALA A 271 -2.55 31.68 7.73
N ARG A 272 -3.54 32.05 6.89
CA ARG A 272 -4.89 32.44 7.34
C ARG A 272 -5.64 31.26 7.94
N GLN A 273 -5.54 30.08 7.33
CA GLN A 273 -6.14 28.86 7.86
C GLN A 273 -5.54 28.46 9.20
N MET A 274 -4.24 28.62 9.42
CA MET A 274 -3.59 28.38 10.71
C MET A 274 -4.15 29.28 11.80
N VAL A 275 -4.39 30.57 11.50
CA VAL A 275 -4.99 31.52 12.45
C VAL A 275 -6.45 31.17 12.73
N CYS A 276 -7.26 30.88 11.70
CA CYS A 276 -8.65 30.44 11.91
C CYS A 276 -8.71 29.17 12.76
N TRP A 277 -7.90 28.16 12.41
CA TRP A 277 -7.82 26.91 13.17
C TRP A 277 -7.45 27.16 14.62
N ALA A 278 -6.49 28.05 14.90
CA ALA A 278 -6.08 28.37 16.26
C ALA A 278 -7.20 29.03 17.07
N VAL A 279 -7.89 30.00 16.48
CA VAL A 279 -9.04 30.67 17.13
C VAL A 279 -10.15 29.66 17.41
N GLU A 280 -10.53 28.85 16.42
CA GLU A 280 -11.54 27.80 16.60
C GLU A 280 -11.12 26.75 17.64
N TYR A 281 -9.84 26.39 17.69
CA TYR A 281 -9.32 25.46 18.69
C TYR A 281 -9.39 26.04 20.10
N GLN A 282 -9.08 27.33 20.24
CA GLN A 282 -9.20 28.03 21.52
C GLN A 282 -10.67 28.15 21.95
N ASP A 283 -11.58 28.44 21.02
CA ASP A 283 -13.01 28.51 21.31
C ASP A 283 -13.55 27.17 21.82
N LYS A 284 -13.12 26.05 21.24
CA LYS A 284 -13.45 24.70 21.72
C LYS A 284 -12.89 24.42 23.12
N ILE A 285 -11.67 24.86 23.43
CA ILE A 285 -11.11 24.73 24.79
C ILE A 285 -11.94 25.55 25.78
N ASN A 286 -12.34 26.76 25.40
CA ASN A 286 -13.16 27.63 26.23
C ASN A 286 -14.57 27.04 26.46
N GLU A 287 -15.16 26.42 25.43
CA GLU A 287 -16.43 25.69 25.52
C GLU A 287 -16.32 24.50 26.48
N LEU A 288 -15.35 23.60 26.28
CA LEU A 288 -15.10 22.48 27.18
C LEU A 288 -14.90 22.91 28.63
N ARG A 289 -14.22 24.05 28.85
CA ARG A 289 -14.03 24.61 30.18
C ARG A 289 -15.32 25.16 30.77
N ARG A 290 -16.16 25.85 29.98
CA ARG A 290 -17.49 26.31 30.43
C ARG A 290 -18.37 25.12 30.79
N ASP A 291 -18.39 24.08 29.98
CA ASP A 291 -19.22 22.88 30.22
C ASP A 291 -18.76 22.17 31.50
N THR A 292 -17.44 22.03 31.69
CA THR A 292 -16.89 21.44 32.94
C THR A 292 -17.23 22.27 34.19
N ILE A 293 -17.43 23.58 34.05
CA ILE A 293 -17.81 24.50 35.14
C ILE A 293 -19.33 24.53 35.36
N ASN A 294 -20.14 24.54 34.30
CA ASN A 294 -21.58 24.79 34.31
C ASN A 294 -22.42 23.51 34.45
N ASP A 295 -22.04 22.40 33.81
CA ASP A 295 -22.91 21.20 33.69
C ASP A 295 -23.00 20.32 34.94
N LEU A 296 -22.19 20.57 35.98
CA LEU A 296 -22.43 19.94 37.28
C LEU A 296 -23.60 20.54 38.07
N SER A 297 -24.29 21.57 37.54
CA SER A 297 -25.48 22.13 38.20
C SER A 297 -26.82 21.61 37.65
N SER A 298 -26.88 21.01 36.45
CA SER A 298 -28.19 20.73 35.84
C SER A 298 -28.32 19.59 34.81
N PHE A 299 -27.28 19.00 34.21
CA PHE A 299 -27.51 18.04 33.11
C PHE A 299 -26.37 17.03 32.87
N ALA A 300 -26.75 15.80 32.57
CA ALA A 300 -25.96 14.73 31.94
C ALA A 300 -24.97 13.89 32.79
N THR A 301 -25.54 12.88 33.45
CA THR A 301 -24.92 11.57 33.74
C THR A 301 -24.56 10.75 32.47
N ASP A 302 -24.84 11.24 31.26
CA ASP A 302 -24.75 10.43 30.04
C ASP A 302 -23.54 10.74 29.13
N VAL A 303 -22.77 11.81 29.39
CA VAL A 303 -21.60 12.19 28.57
C VAL A 303 -20.27 12.02 29.30
N ILE A 304 -20.26 12.13 30.63
CA ILE A 304 -19.06 11.92 31.44
C ILE A 304 -19.12 10.49 32.01
N PRO A 305 -18.17 9.61 31.65
CA PRO A 305 -18.09 8.29 32.24
C PRO A 305 -18.01 8.37 33.77
N ASN A 306 -18.71 7.45 34.42
CA ASN A 306 -18.95 7.38 35.86
C ASN A 306 -17.66 7.29 36.72
N TRP A 307 -16.50 7.12 36.07
CA TRP A 307 -15.17 6.97 36.68
C TRP A 307 -14.32 8.25 36.68
N THR A 308 -14.71 9.31 35.97
CA THR A 308 -13.93 10.55 35.92
C THR A 308 -14.46 11.60 36.91
N SER A 309 -13.66 11.87 37.96
CA SER A 309 -13.92 12.98 38.90
C SER A 309 -13.84 14.34 38.20
N LYS A 310 -14.62 15.32 38.69
CA LYS A 310 -14.56 16.73 38.28
C LYS A 310 -13.14 17.27 38.29
N ASP A 311 -12.35 16.92 39.31
CA ASP A 311 -10.98 17.37 39.46
C ASP A 311 -10.06 16.82 38.36
N VAL A 312 -10.34 15.59 37.88
CA VAL A 312 -9.60 14.97 36.78
C VAL A 312 -9.93 15.68 35.46
N MET A 313 -11.21 15.97 35.19
CA MET A 313 -11.62 16.70 33.99
C MET A 313 -11.09 18.14 33.98
N MET A 314 -11.10 18.83 35.13
CA MET A 314 -10.49 20.15 35.29
C MET A 314 -8.97 20.12 35.08
N SER A 315 -8.30 19.08 35.57
CA SER A 315 -6.85 18.90 35.36
C SER A 315 -6.51 18.61 33.90
N LEU A 316 -7.29 17.77 33.22
CA LEU A 316 -7.09 17.45 31.80
C LEU A 316 -7.35 18.67 30.91
N THR A 317 -8.46 19.38 31.11
CA THR A 317 -8.77 20.61 30.37
C THR A 317 -7.72 21.69 30.60
N SER A 318 -7.23 21.84 31.85
CA SER A 318 -6.11 22.74 32.13
C SER A 318 -4.81 22.32 31.43
N THR A 319 -4.53 21.02 31.33
CA THR A 319 -3.34 20.52 30.64
C THR A 319 -3.41 20.79 29.14
N VAL A 320 -4.57 20.55 28.51
CA VAL A 320 -4.79 20.83 27.08
C VAL A 320 -4.72 22.34 26.81
N ALA A 321 -5.34 23.16 27.66
CA ALA A 321 -5.23 24.62 27.58
C ALA A 321 -3.77 25.08 27.63
N ARG A 322 -2.99 24.55 28.59
CA ARG A 322 -1.56 24.90 28.70
C ARG A 322 -0.75 24.48 27.47
N GLN A 323 -1.05 23.33 26.87
CA GLN A 323 -0.40 22.90 25.64
C GLN A 323 -0.74 23.84 24.48
N ALA A 324 -2.00 24.25 24.36
CA ALA A 324 -2.44 25.21 23.35
C ALA A 324 -1.77 26.58 23.54
N ASP A 325 -1.77 27.12 24.77
CA ASP A 325 -1.15 28.41 25.11
C ASP A 325 0.33 28.45 24.72
N ARG A 326 1.08 27.36 24.96
CA ARG A 326 2.48 27.25 24.53
C ARG A 326 2.64 27.37 23.02
N ILE A 327 1.73 26.79 22.24
CA ILE A 327 1.75 26.89 20.78
C ILE A 327 1.48 28.34 20.37
N TRP A 328 0.46 28.98 20.95
CA TRP A 328 0.08 30.36 20.62
C TRP A 328 1.18 31.36 20.94
N LEU A 329 1.79 31.24 22.12
CA LEU A 329 2.90 32.10 22.52
C LEU A 329 4.11 31.94 21.59
N ARG A 330 4.42 30.71 21.18
CA ARG A 330 5.49 30.43 20.21
C ARG A 330 5.20 31.00 18.82
N TRP A 331 3.93 31.01 18.41
CA TRP A 331 3.51 31.53 17.12
C TRP A 331 3.38 33.06 17.10
N ASN A 332 3.09 33.70 18.24
CA ASN A 332 2.54 35.06 18.33
C ASN A 332 3.23 36.11 17.45
N GLN A 333 4.56 36.24 17.53
CA GLN A 333 5.28 37.24 16.73
C GLN A 333 5.40 36.82 15.27
N LYS A 334 5.68 35.54 15.02
CA LYS A 334 6.00 35.00 13.69
C LYS A 334 4.77 34.88 12.79
N ILE A 335 3.59 34.61 13.36
CA ILE A 335 2.35 34.46 12.58
C ILE A 335 1.82 35.80 12.09
N LEU A 336 1.95 36.86 12.90
CA LEU A 336 1.56 38.21 12.50
C LEU A 336 2.47 38.71 11.37
N PHE A 337 3.78 38.51 11.50
CA PHE A 337 4.73 38.79 10.43
C PHE A 337 4.42 37.99 9.15
N LEU A 338 4.07 36.70 9.27
CA LEU A 338 3.69 35.87 8.12
C LEU A 338 2.44 36.43 7.40
N LEU A 339 1.44 36.90 8.14
CA LEU A 339 0.25 37.54 7.56
C LEU A 339 0.57 38.87 6.88
N ASP A 340 1.44 39.71 7.49
CA ASP A 340 1.89 40.97 6.89
C ASP A 340 2.69 40.72 5.60
N ALA A 341 3.61 39.76 5.62
CA ALA A 341 4.46 39.41 4.49
C ALA A 341 3.69 38.79 3.30
N THR A 342 2.50 38.24 3.54
CA THR A 342 1.64 37.60 2.53
C THR A 342 0.33 38.38 2.27
N ALA A 343 0.30 39.67 2.64
CA ALA A 343 -0.89 40.52 2.50
C ALA A 343 -1.21 40.85 1.03
N ASN A 344 -0.19 40.95 0.16
CA ASN A 344 -0.35 41.29 -1.26
C ASN A 344 -0.83 40.09 -2.10
N ASP A 345 -0.51 38.86 -1.68
CA ASP A 345 -0.89 37.62 -2.37
C ASP A 345 -2.29 37.13 -1.96
N ASN A 346 -3.11 38.03 -1.40
CA ASN A 346 -4.37 37.67 -0.78
C ASN A 346 -5.45 37.32 -1.81
N VAL A 347 -5.47 36.05 -2.22
CA VAL A 347 -6.53 35.47 -3.05
C VAL A 347 -7.82 35.23 -2.23
N CYS A 348 -7.73 35.26 -0.90
CA CYS A 348 -8.79 34.81 -0.01
C CYS A 348 -9.68 35.99 0.44
N LYS A 349 -10.72 36.29 -0.35
CA LYS A 349 -11.76 37.29 0.00
C LYS A 349 -12.60 36.93 1.24
N THR A 350 -12.44 35.71 1.77
CA THR A 350 -13.31 35.18 2.84
C THR A 350 -12.95 35.70 4.22
N PHE A 351 -11.73 36.22 4.42
CA PHE A 351 -11.29 36.70 5.72
C PHE A 351 -10.56 38.04 5.59
N SER A 352 -11.04 39.05 6.32
CA SER A 352 -10.32 40.30 6.47
C SER A 352 -9.08 40.07 7.34
N ASP A 353 -7.88 40.35 6.80
CA ASP A 353 -6.63 40.21 7.55
C ASP A 353 -6.61 41.07 8.82
N ALA A 354 -7.31 42.20 8.81
CA ALA A 354 -7.47 43.06 9.98
C ALA A 354 -8.29 42.37 11.09
N GLU A 355 -9.37 41.69 10.72
CA GLU A 355 -10.20 40.92 11.65
C GLU A 355 -9.46 39.72 12.21
N LEU A 356 -8.73 38.97 11.36
CA LEU A 356 -7.92 37.83 11.81
C LEU A 356 -6.84 38.27 12.79
N LYS A 357 -6.14 39.37 12.51
CA LYS A 357 -5.13 39.93 13.43
C LYS A 357 -5.76 40.40 14.73
N ALA A 358 -6.94 41.02 14.70
CA ALA A 358 -7.65 41.45 15.90
C ALA A 358 -8.09 40.25 16.75
N LYS A 359 -8.69 39.22 16.14
CA LYS A 359 -9.07 37.97 16.81
C LYS A 359 -7.87 37.27 17.41
N TRP A 360 -6.77 37.14 16.66
CA TRP A 360 -5.52 36.56 17.15
C TRP A 360 -4.95 37.32 18.35
N ARG A 361 -4.86 38.65 18.26
CA ARG A 361 -4.35 39.48 19.37
C ARG A 361 -5.21 39.35 20.62
N SER A 362 -6.54 39.38 20.47
CA SER A 362 -7.47 39.18 21.58
C SER A 362 -7.30 37.80 22.22
N MET A 363 -7.23 36.75 21.39
CA MET A 363 -6.97 35.38 21.84
C MET A 363 -5.65 35.28 22.60
N VAL A 364 -4.55 35.82 22.04
CA VAL A 364 -3.24 35.75 22.69
C VAL A 364 -3.22 36.55 23.99
N GLN A 365 -3.82 37.74 24.04
CA GLN A 365 -3.93 38.53 25.28
C GLN A 365 -4.68 37.76 26.37
N PHE A 366 -5.80 37.12 26.03
CA PHE A 366 -6.53 36.26 26.96
C PHE A 366 -5.69 35.08 27.44
N THR A 367 -4.98 34.39 26.53
CA THR A 367 -4.10 33.26 26.89
C THR A 367 -2.93 33.70 27.76
N LEU A 368 -2.39 34.90 27.57
CA LEU A 368 -1.32 35.47 28.40
C LEU A 368 -1.79 35.72 29.83
N GLN A 369 -2.97 36.34 29.99
CA GLN A 369 -3.57 36.57 31.31
C GLN A 369 -3.88 35.26 32.03
N GLU A 370 -4.41 34.26 31.31
CA GLU A 370 -4.65 32.93 31.87
C GLU A 370 -3.35 32.19 32.21
N TRP A 371 -2.31 32.32 31.39
CA TRP A 371 -0.99 31.75 31.66
C TRP A 371 -0.34 32.36 32.90
N GLU A 372 -0.37 33.69 33.03
CA GLU A 372 0.11 34.40 34.22
C GLU A 372 -0.65 33.97 35.49
N ARG A 373 -1.98 33.82 35.40
CA ARG A 373 -2.83 33.29 36.48
C ARG A 373 -2.47 31.85 36.85
N MET A 374 -2.13 31.02 35.87
CA MET A 374 -1.76 29.62 36.08
C MET A 374 -0.35 29.41 36.62
N VAL A 375 0.60 30.27 36.25
CA VAL A 375 2.03 30.09 36.58
C VAL A 375 2.46 30.87 37.84
N ARG A 376 1.66 31.83 38.34
CA ARG A 376 1.97 32.65 39.54
C ARG A 376 3.35 33.34 39.51
N ILE A 377 3.93 33.51 38.32
CA ILE A 377 5.21 34.20 38.07
C ILE A 377 4.96 35.15 36.89
N GLN A 378 5.41 36.41 37.02
CA GLN A 378 5.40 37.37 35.90
C GLN A 378 6.27 36.84 34.76
N ASN A 379 5.70 36.70 33.57
CA ASN A 379 6.43 36.23 32.39
C ASN A 379 7.48 37.28 31.98
N ILE A 380 8.75 37.01 32.27
CA ILE A 380 9.87 37.67 31.58
C ILE A 380 9.97 36.99 30.21
N LEU A 381 9.67 37.73 29.14
CA LEU A 381 9.89 37.29 27.77
C LEU A 381 11.37 36.93 27.60
N ALA A 382 11.71 35.66 27.71
CA ALA A 382 13.07 35.17 27.45
C ALA A 382 13.38 35.38 25.96
N GLY A 383 14.49 36.09 25.70
CA GLY A 383 14.96 36.46 24.37
C GLY A 383 15.20 35.27 23.44
N GLU A 384 15.02 35.54 22.16
CA GLU A 384 14.85 34.63 21.03
C GLU A 384 16.00 33.64 20.72
N GLU A 385 17.07 33.58 21.51
CA GLU A 385 18.31 32.86 21.11
C GLU A 385 18.59 31.54 21.86
N GLU A 386 18.14 31.36 23.11
CA GLU A 386 18.48 30.15 23.88
C GLU A 386 17.65 28.90 23.53
N LEU A 387 16.42 29.07 23.01
CA LEU A 387 15.54 27.95 22.66
C LEU A 387 15.82 27.36 21.27
N ASP A 388 16.34 28.16 20.33
CA ASP A 388 16.72 27.67 19.00
C ASP A 388 18.10 26.97 19.02
N GLN A 389 19.04 27.38 19.88
CA GLN A 389 20.36 26.70 20.02
C GLN A 389 20.24 25.28 20.59
N ARG A 390 19.37 25.03 21.57
CA ARG A 390 19.10 23.66 22.08
C ARG A 390 18.37 22.78 21.07
N ALA A 391 17.50 23.35 20.23
CA ALA A 391 16.78 22.60 19.21
C ALA A 391 17.64 22.25 17.98
N HIS A 392 18.72 22.99 17.73
CA HIS A 392 19.71 22.69 16.69
C HIS A 392 20.73 21.64 17.15
N GLN A 393 21.16 21.64 18.42
CA GLN A 393 22.09 20.63 18.95
C GLN A 393 21.51 19.21 19.01
N GLU A 394 20.19 19.05 19.11
CA GLU A 394 19.54 17.72 19.11
C GLU A 394 19.38 17.12 17.70
N ASP A 395 19.55 17.89 16.62
CA ASP A 395 19.35 17.45 15.22
C ASP A 395 20.66 17.07 14.50
N ASP A 396 21.84 17.27 15.12
CA ASP A 396 23.13 16.75 14.61
C ASP A 396 23.38 15.28 15.01
N GLY A 397 22.46 14.68 15.77
CA GLY A 397 22.39 13.25 16.02
C GLY A 397 21.91 12.50 14.78
N LYS A 398 22.75 12.46 13.76
CA LYS A 398 22.63 11.64 12.56
C LYS A 398 22.43 10.18 12.98
N PHE A 399 21.19 9.71 12.98
CA PHE A 399 20.89 8.29 12.95
C PHE A 399 21.19 7.85 11.52
N ASP A 400 22.45 7.50 11.27
CA ASP A 400 22.85 6.72 10.10
C ASP A 400 22.10 5.38 10.21
N ASP A 401 21.01 5.23 9.44
CA ASP A 401 20.30 3.96 9.27
C ASP A 401 20.90 3.32 8.02
N ASP A 402 21.89 2.48 8.29
CA ASP A 402 22.43 1.36 7.53
C ASP A 402 22.00 1.22 6.07
N ASN A 403 22.96 1.59 5.21
CA ASN A 403 23.22 0.96 3.94
C ASN A 403 23.39 -0.56 4.15
N LEU A 404 22.30 -1.33 4.05
CA LEU A 404 22.39 -2.78 3.93
C LEU A 404 22.75 -3.12 2.48
N ASP A 405 24.06 -3.14 2.25
CA ASP A 405 24.68 -3.79 1.09
C ASP A 405 24.23 -5.26 1.07
N ILE A 406 23.40 -5.61 0.08
CA ILE A 406 23.15 -7.00 -0.29
C ILE A 406 24.37 -7.42 -1.10
N GLU A 407 25.40 -7.91 -0.41
CA GLU A 407 26.52 -8.60 -1.04
C GLU A 407 26.02 -9.87 -1.76
N GLU A 408 26.50 -9.99 -3.01
CA GLU A 408 26.46 -11.16 -3.84
C GLU A 408 27.01 -12.39 -3.10
N PHE A 409 26.19 -13.44 -2.95
CA PHE A 409 26.71 -14.79 -2.77
C PHE A 409 26.77 -15.49 -4.12
N ASN A 410 27.93 -15.39 -4.78
CA ASN A 410 28.41 -16.36 -5.74
C ASN A 410 29.20 -17.43 -4.97
N THR A 411 28.64 -18.64 -4.87
CA THR A 411 29.35 -19.94 -4.99
C THR A 411 28.35 -21.04 -5.26
#